data_AF-A0A0Q4NPV2-F1
#
_entry.id   AF-A0A0Q4NPV2-F1
#
_cell.length_a   1.000
_cell.length_b   1.000
_cell.length_c   1.000
_cell.angle_alpha   90.00
_cell.angle_beta   90.00
_cell.angle_gamma   90.00
#
_symmetry.space_group_name_H-M   'P 1'
#
loop_
_entity.id
_entity.type
_entity.pdbx_description
1 polymer ?
#
loop_
_entity_poly.entity_id
_entity_poly.type
_entity_poly.pdbx_seq_one_letter_code
_entity_poly.pdbx_strand_id
1 'polypeptide(L)'
;MSVFTAYFCGTGSHRFDDANPNFWNGELVSTLACNDQGREFAHWIAVDGPGSGNLQDDQLFVEPGGYFNWSGQLFGRGWEENVNHVLRVIKGQSSWQRTRLNEEEYQRLKSAGVPIPDATSSASWFWRTYDYGERHPAPQELQEQVINLFRKPRLPTQVNLVGWSRGGISCHMLANAMAQDPELQGVPVNIFAIDPVPGVGNLQSERVSLASNVREYVGFYSRDERSRGFACVVPSFAPGTRVCLYPMPGRHATLVGNASVDGAGDGKVLVEPGLIVRHFAEVCLARWGVQLDQCLGLDDSQLMAHHLAMADAEDRYQAMRSESYTVLTEGEMDDRLVHCGEARTNFSKVCGEGYDPREGLGLQRWDATTYKPLC
;
A
#
# COMPACT_ATOMS: atom_id res chain seq x y z
N MET A 1 -19.68 -15.21 3.22
CA MET A 1 -19.05 -14.09 2.49
C MET A 1 -17.55 -14.35 2.53
N SER A 2 -16.84 -14.23 1.40
CA SER A 2 -15.39 -14.45 1.30
C SER A 2 -14.74 -13.09 1.06
N VAL A 3 -13.84 -12.67 1.96
CA VAL A 3 -13.13 -11.39 1.89
C VAL A 3 -11.68 -11.66 1.52
N PHE A 4 -11.13 -10.83 0.62
CA PHE A 4 -9.72 -10.82 0.31
C PHE A 4 -9.13 -9.43 0.53
N THR A 5 -8.00 -9.31 1.22
CA THR A 5 -7.34 -8.03 1.49
C THR A 5 -5.95 -7.96 0.86
N ALA A 6 -5.66 -6.91 0.10
CA ALA A 6 -4.31 -6.65 -0.40
C ALA A 6 -3.69 -5.44 0.32
N TYR A 7 -2.48 -5.63 0.85
CA TYR A 7 -1.69 -4.61 1.54
C TYR A 7 -0.51 -4.21 0.65
N PHE A 8 -0.51 -2.99 0.13
CA PHE A 8 0.54 -2.47 -0.75
C PHE A 8 1.45 -1.50 -0.01
N CYS A 9 2.68 -1.91 0.26
CA CYS A 9 3.67 -1.08 0.96
C CYS A 9 4.07 0.13 0.11
N GLY A 10 4.52 1.18 0.79
CA GLY A 10 4.99 2.40 0.14
C GLY A 10 6.36 2.26 -0.52
N THR A 11 6.75 3.29 -1.25
CA THR A 11 8.07 3.41 -1.88
C THR A 11 9.21 3.02 -0.95
N GLY A 12 10.02 2.04 -1.33
CA GLY A 12 11.19 1.62 -0.54
C GLY A 12 10.86 0.84 0.71
N SER A 13 9.58 0.56 0.98
CA SER A 13 9.12 -0.27 2.10
C SER A 13 8.70 -1.66 1.62
N HIS A 14 8.81 -2.66 2.50
CA HIS A 14 8.47 -4.04 2.25
C HIS A 14 7.65 -4.65 3.39
N ARG A 15 7.08 -5.83 3.15
CA ARG A 15 6.20 -6.54 4.11
C ARG A 15 6.79 -6.89 5.48
N PHE A 16 8.09 -6.66 5.68
CA PHE A 16 8.81 -6.97 6.92
C PHE A 16 9.23 -5.69 7.66
N ASP A 17 8.69 -4.54 7.27
CA ASP A 17 8.91 -3.26 7.94
C ASP A 17 8.05 -3.07 9.19
N ASP A 18 7.30 -4.10 9.62
CA ASP A 18 6.58 -4.13 10.88
C ASP A 18 7.54 -4.02 12.09
N ALA A 19 8.81 -4.36 11.90
CA ALA A 19 9.88 -4.19 12.89
C ALA A 19 10.91 -3.09 12.54
N ASN A 20 10.66 -2.27 11.50
CA ASN A 20 11.63 -1.29 11.04
C ASN A 20 11.78 -0.13 12.05
N PRO A 21 13.01 0.19 12.52
CA PRO A 21 13.23 1.16 13.58
C PRO A 21 12.88 2.61 13.20
N ASN A 22 12.81 2.93 11.91
CA ASN A 22 12.43 4.26 11.42
C ASN A 22 10.94 4.54 11.64
N PHE A 23 10.14 3.48 11.86
CA PHE A 23 8.73 3.60 12.19
C PHE A 23 8.54 3.20 13.64
N TRP A 24 8.01 4.10 14.45
CA TRP A 24 8.08 3.96 15.91
C TRP A 24 7.34 2.73 16.45
N ASN A 25 6.36 2.23 15.68
CA ASN A 25 5.50 1.07 15.94
C ASN A 25 5.30 0.21 14.67
N GLY A 26 6.36 0.07 13.87
CA GLY A 26 6.31 -0.58 12.56
C GLY A 26 5.71 0.31 11.47
N GLU A 27 6.07 0.06 10.21
CA GLU A 27 5.41 0.72 9.09
C GLU A 27 3.95 0.24 9.02
N LEU A 28 3.02 1.17 8.85
CA LEU A 28 1.61 0.88 9.05
C LEU A 28 1.06 -0.24 8.15
N VAL A 29 1.34 -0.22 6.85
CA VAL A 29 0.75 -1.20 5.92
C VAL A 29 1.28 -2.61 6.20
N SER A 30 2.58 -2.74 6.42
CA SER A 30 3.23 -4.00 6.82
C SER A 30 2.75 -4.51 8.17
N THR A 31 2.56 -3.60 9.14
CA THR A 31 2.01 -3.94 10.47
C THR A 31 0.58 -4.46 10.37
N LEU A 32 -0.29 -3.82 9.57
CA LEU A 32 -1.66 -4.30 9.35
C LEU A 32 -1.68 -5.69 8.72
N ALA A 33 -0.79 -5.96 7.76
CA ALA A 33 -0.67 -7.27 7.14
C ALA A 33 -0.15 -8.33 8.13
N CYS A 34 0.83 -7.98 8.96
CA CYS A 34 1.38 -8.86 10.01
C CYS A 34 0.31 -9.26 11.03
N ASN A 35 -0.63 -8.35 11.29
CA ASN A 35 -1.71 -8.55 12.25
C ASN A 35 -2.94 -9.26 11.68
N ASP A 36 -3.01 -9.49 10.36
CA ASP A 36 -4.14 -10.17 9.71
C ASP A 36 -4.19 -11.66 10.07
N GLN A 37 -5.24 -12.05 10.79
CA GLN A 37 -5.47 -13.42 11.27
C GLN A 37 -5.94 -14.38 10.16
N GLY A 38 -6.19 -13.85 8.96
CA GLY A 38 -6.45 -14.64 7.78
C GLY A 38 -5.24 -15.48 7.36
N ARG A 39 -5.46 -16.32 6.35
CA ARG A 39 -4.36 -17.08 5.74
C ARG A 39 -3.84 -16.32 4.54
N GLU A 40 -2.54 -16.04 4.52
CA GLU A 40 -1.87 -15.44 3.38
C GLU A 40 -2.17 -16.23 2.08
N PHE A 41 -2.26 -15.50 0.96
CA PHE A 41 -2.68 -15.91 -0.38
C PHE A 41 -4.17 -16.31 -0.49
N ALA A 42 -4.74 -16.94 0.53
CA ALA A 42 -6.15 -17.27 0.56
C ALA A 42 -7.02 -16.05 0.90
N HIS A 43 -6.73 -15.35 1.99
CA HIS A 43 -7.55 -14.26 2.53
C HIS A 43 -6.87 -12.90 2.44
N TRP A 44 -5.54 -12.88 2.37
CA TRP A 44 -4.81 -11.63 2.22
C TRP A 44 -3.48 -11.81 1.52
N ILE A 45 -2.88 -10.71 1.06
CA ILE A 45 -1.49 -10.68 0.60
C ILE A 45 -0.84 -9.34 0.94
N ALA A 46 0.42 -9.38 1.36
CA ALA A 46 1.28 -8.19 1.45
C ALA A 46 2.18 -8.12 0.22
N VAL A 47 2.28 -6.93 -0.36
CA VAL A 47 3.07 -6.66 -1.56
C VAL A 47 4.06 -5.57 -1.26
N ASP A 48 5.33 -5.86 -1.53
CA ASP A 48 6.41 -4.91 -1.38
C ASP A 48 6.22 -3.68 -2.28
N GLY A 49 6.64 -2.53 -1.77
CA GLY A 49 6.51 -1.28 -2.49
C GLY A 49 7.54 -1.15 -3.61
N PRO A 50 7.23 -0.42 -4.69
CA PRO A 50 8.21 -0.17 -5.74
C PRO A 50 9.44 0.52 -5.14
N GLY A 51 10.65 0.01 -5.44
CA GLY A 51 11.87 0.58 -4.86
C GLY A 51 12.53 -0.26 -3.76
N SER A 52 11.82 -1.20 -3.14
CA SER A 52 12.30 -1.95 -1.97
C SER A 52 13.37 -3.02 -2.27
N GLY A 53 13.63 -3.28 -3.54
CA GLY A 53 14.39 -4.45 -3.98
C GLY A 53 13.54 -5.72 -4.16
N ASN A 54 12.22 -5.62 -3.92
CA ASN A 54 11.20 -6.67 -4.06
C ASN A 54 11.66 -8.06 -3.59
N LEU A 55 11.65 -8.26 -2.27
CA LEU A 55 12.06 -9.52 -1.65
C LEU A 55 11.09 -10.67 -1.97
N GLN A 56 9.98 -10.38 -2.65
CA GLN A 56 8.95 -11.32 -3.07
C GLN A 56 9.00 -11.67 -4.58
N ASP A 57 10.05 -11.31 -5.31
CA ASP A 57 10.21 -11.65 -6.75
C ASP A 57 9.95 -13.13 -7.06
N ASP A 58 10.37 -14.02 -6.16
CA ASP A 58 10.21 -15.48 -6.31
C ASP A 58 8.76 -15.97 -6.08
N GLN A 59 7.91 -15.13 -5.48
CA GLN A 59 6.54 -15.43 -5.10
C GLN A 59 5.49 -14.90 -6.09
N LEU A 60 5.90 -14.14 -7.12
CA LEU A 60 4.98 -13.52 -8.08
C LEU A 60 4.24 -14.56 -8.94
N PHE A 61 2.96 -14.31 -9.21
CA PHE A 61 2.09 -15.13 -10.08
C PHE A 61 2.24 -14.77 -11.58
N VAL A 62 3.16 -13.86 -11.87
CA VAL A 62 3.48 -13.30 -13.19
C VAL A 62 4.99 -13.29 -13.37
N GLU A 63 5.44 -13.26 -14.62
CA GLU A 63 6.86 -13.22 -14.93
C GLU A 63 7.50 -11.92 -14.39
N PRO A 64 8.60 -11.99 -13.61
CA PRO A 64 9.25 -10.81 -13.05
C PRO A 64 9.81 -9.89 -14.16
N GLY A 65 9.49 -8.59 -14.10
CA GLY A 65 9.91 -7.58 -15.09
C GLY A 65 11.37 -7.09 -15.00
N GLY A 66 12.22 -7.73 -14.19
CA GLY A 66 13.64 -7.36 -14.00
C GLY A 66 13.87 -6.17 -13.06
N TYR A 67 13.63 -6.39 -11.77
CA TYR A 67 13.62 -5.39 -10.69
C TYR A 67 14.98 -4.72 -10.38
N PHE A 68 16.10 -5.21 -10.94
CA PHE A 68 17.48 -4.79 -10.58
C PHE A 68 18.01 -3.53 -11.27
N ASN A 69 17.24 -2.84 -12.11
CA ASN A 69 17.71 -1.60 -12.74
C ASN A 69 17.30 -0.37 -11.92
N TRP A 70 18.26 0.21 -11.19
CA TRP A 70 18.12 1.44 -10.39
C TRP A 70 17.54 2.63 -11.17
N SER A 71 17.71 2.67 -12.50
CA SER A 71 17.12 3.69 -13.37
C SER A 71 15.63 3.49 -13.68
N GLY A 72 15.05 2.31 -13.43
CA GLY A 72 13.66 1.95 -13.76
C GLY A 72 12.64 2.20 -12.65
N GLN A 73 13.08 2.28 -11.38
CA GLN A 73 12.21 2.51 -10.22
C GLN A 73 11.61 3.92 -10.17
N LEU A 74 12.28 4.90 -10.78
CA LEU A 74 11.74 6.27 -10.92
C LEU A 74 10.62 6.36 -11.98
N PHE A 75 10.54 5.39 -12.90
CA PHE A 75 9.67 5.39 -14.09
C PHE A 75 8.58 4.30 -14.08
N GLY A 76 8.31 3.66 -12.93
CA GLY A 76 7.12 2.82 -12.75
C GLY A 76 7.23 1.33 -13.13
N ARG A 77 8.44 0.80 -13.38
CA ARG A 77 8.64 -0.65 -13.54
C ARG A 77 8.50 -1.37 -12.19
N GLY A 78 7.73 -2.46 -12.15
CA GLY A 78 7.38 -3.22 -10.93
C GLY A 78 5.94 -2.99 -10.45
N TRP A 79 5.29 -1.91 -10.88
CA TRP A 79 3.96 -1.53 -10.39
C TRP A 79 2.84 -2.32 -11.05
N GLU A 80 2.94 -2.45 -12.38
CA GLU A 80 2.00 -3.24 -13.18
C GLU A 80 2.15 -4.73 -12.85
N GLU A 81 3.38 -5.19 -12.59
CA GLU A 81 3.68 -6.55 -12.15
C GLU A 81 3.05 -6.84 -10.78
N ASN A 82 3.18 -5.94 -9.81
CA ASN A 82 2.54 -6.06 -8.50
C ASN A 82 1.01 -6.09 -8.61
N VAL A 83 0.41 -5.21 -9.41
CA VAL A 83 -1.04 -5.19 -9.64
C VAL A 83 -1.50 -6.49 -10.31
N ASN A 84 -0.80 -6.93 -11.36
CA ASN A 84 -1.13 -8.17 -12.05
C ASN A 84 -0.93 -9.41 -11.17
N HIS A 85 0.11 -9.42 -10.33
CA HIS A 85 0.31 -10.47 -9.34
C HIS A 85 -0.89 -10.61 -8.42
N VAL A 86 -1.34 -9.51 -7.80
CA VAL A 86 -2.49 -9.55 -6.89
C VAL A 86 -3.78 -9.91 -7.63
N LEU A 87 -3.98 -9.40 -8.86
CA LEU A 87 -5.11 -9.78 -9.70
C LEU A 87 -5.18 -11.30 -9.91
N ARG A 88 -4.03 -11.93 -10.18
CA ARG A 88 -3.90 -13.40 -10.32
C ARG A 88 -4.13 -14.14 -9.01
N VAL A 89 -3.64 -13.61 -7.89
CA VAL A 89 -3.88 -14.17 -6.55
C VAL A 89 -5.37 -14.10 -6.18
N ILE A 90 -6.07 -13.00 -6.49
CA ILE A 90 -7.53 -12.88 -6.29
C ILE A 90 -8.29 -13.94 -7.10
N LYS A 91 -7.86 -14.18 -8.35
CA LYS A 91 -8.41 -15.26 -9.18
C LYS A 91 -8.02 -16.64 -8.66
N GLY A 92 -6.90 -16.76 -7.94
CA GLY A 92 -6.38 -18.03 -7.45
C GLY A 92 -5.77 -18.89 -8.55
N GLN A 93 -5.23 -18.25 -9.58
CA GLN A 93 -4.60 -18.90 -10.73
C GLN A 93 -3.40 -18.09 -11.18
N SER A 94 -2.21 -18.70 -11.13
CA SER A 94 -0.98 -18.14 -11.66
C SER A 94 -0.97 -18.22 -13.19
N SER A 95 -0.34 -17.24 -13.83
CA SER A 95 -0.05 -17.26 -15.28
C SER A 95 1.40 -17.61 -15.59
N TRP A 96 2.23 -17.68 -14.55
CA TRP A 96 3.64 -17.99 -14.62
C TRP A 96 4.04 -18.73 -13.34
N GLN A 97 4.99 -19.65 -13.46
CA GLN A 97 5.54 -20.40 -12.34
C GLN A 97 7.06 -20.41 -12.41
N ARG A 98 7.71 -20.21 -11.26
CA ARG A 98 9.16 -20.29 -11.18
C ARG A 98 9.60 -21.74 -11.04
N THR A 99 9.82 -22.40 -12.16
CA THR A 99 10.21 -23.81 -12.21
C THR A 99 11.71 -24.05 -12.05
N ARG A 100 12.55 -23.01 -11.95
CA ARG A 100 14.02 -23.13 -11.83
C ARG A 100 14.52 -22.73 -10.44
N LEU A 101 15.45 -23.50 -9.89
CA LEU A 101 16.14 -23.20 -8.63
C LEU A 101 17.14 -22.05 -8.81
N ASN A 102 17.29 -21.21 -7.79
CA ASN A 102 18.43 -20.31 -7.67
C ASN A 102 19.60 -21.01 -6.93
N GLU A 103 20.78 -20.39 -6.93
CA GLU A 103 21.99 -20.98 -6.31
C GLU A 103 21.83 -21.21 -4.80
N GLU A 104 21.25 -20.25 -4.09
CA GLU A 104 21.07 -20.32 -2.64
C GLU A 104 20.11 -21.45 -2.25
N GLU A 105 18.99 -21.59 -2.96
CA GLU A 105 18.03 -22.67 -2.80
C GLU A 105 18.66 -24.03 -3.10
N TYR A 106 19.44 -24.13 -4.17
CA TYR A 106 20.16 -25.33 -4.53
C TYR A 106 21.14 -25.77 -3.42
N GLN A 107 21.93 -24.84 -2.87
CA GLN A 107 22.83 -25.14 -1.76
C GLN A 107 22.08 -25.52 -0.48
N ARG A 108 20.94 -24.88 -0.21
CA ARG A 108 20.08 -25.22 0.94
C ARG A 108 19.50 -26.63 0.81
N LEU A 109 19.03 -27.01 -0.37
CA LEU A 109 18.50 -28.35 -0.64
C LEU A 109 19.62 -29.42 -0.56
N LYS A 110 20.81 -29.14 -1.10
CA LYS A 110 21.97 -30.03 -0.93
C LYS A 110 22.38 -30.21 0.53
N SER A 111 22.45 -29.13 1.29
CA SER A 111 22.79 -29.20 2.72
C SER A 111 21.73 -29.91 3.56
N ALA A 112 20.46 -29.85 3.15
CA ALA A 112 19.36 -30.62 3.74
C ALA A 112 19.31 -32.10 3.31
N GLY A 113 20.20 -32.55 2.41
CA GLY A 113 20.26 -33.93 1.94
C GLY A 113 19.16 -34.32 0.94
N VAL A 114 18.52 -33.34 0.30
CA VAL A 114 17.49 -33.59 -0.72
C VAL A 114 18.17 -34.08 -2.02
N PRO A 115 17.71 -35.19 -2.63
CA PRO A 115 18.32 -35.74 -3.84
C PRO A 115 17.96 -34.88 -5.06
N ILE A 116 18.78 -33.87 -5.35
CA ILE A 116 18.67 -33.01 -6.53
C ILE A 116 19.85 -33.23 -7.50
N PRO A 117 19.63 -33.11 -8.82
CA PRO A 117 20.70 -33.24 -9.82
C PRO A 117 21.82 -32.22 -9.61
N ASP A 118 23.05 -32.54 -10.02
CA ASP A 118 24.14 -31.58 -9.98
C ASP A 118 23.91 -30.42 -10.96
N ALA A 119 24.26 -29.20 -10.53
CA ALA A 119 24.17 -28.00 -11.34
C ALA A 119 24.96 -28.16 -12.66
N THR A 120 24.31 -27.83 -13.78
CA THR A 120 24.95 -27.88 -15.11
C THR A 120 25.38 -26.47 -15.52
N SER A 121 26.54 -26.34 -16.16
CA SER A 121 27.02 -25.04 -16.64
C SER A 121 27.03 -25.01 -18.16
N SER A 122 26.46 -23.96 -18.76
CA SER A 122 26.69 -23.61 -20.16
C SER A 122 27.74 -22.51 -20.24
N ALA A 123 28.73 -22.70 -21.12
CA ALA A 123 29.84 -21.76 -21.28
C ALA A 123 29.71 -20.99 -22.60
N SER A 124 29.61 -19.66 -22.52
CA SER A 124 30.00 -18.75 -23.59
C SER A 124 31.30 -18.06 -23.18
N TRP A 125 32.14 -17.67 -24.16
CA TRP A 125 33.46 -17.07 -23.93
C TRP A 125 33.44 -15.85 -23.00
N PHE A 126 32.29 -15.19 -22.85
CA PHE A 126 32.12 -14.01 -22.01
C PHE A 126 31.31 -14.22 -20.72
N TRP A 127 30.57 -15.34 -20.57
CA TRP A 127 29.70 -15.59 -19.40
C TRP A 127 29.54 -17.08 -19.13
N ARG A 128 29.65 -17.49 -17.86
CA ARG A 128 29.19 -18.81 -17.37
C ARG A 128 27.78 -18.65 -16.84
N THR A 129 26.85 -19.43 -17.38
CA THR A 129 25.48 -19.55 -16.87
C THR A 129 25.31 -20.92 -16.22
N TYR A 130 24.91 -20.94 -14.95
CA TYR A 130 24.64 -22.16 -14.20
C TYR A 130 23.13 -22.43 -14.19
N ASP A 131 22.76 -23.68 -14.46
CA ASP A 131 21.41 -24.21 -14.34
C ASP A 131 21.37 -25.16 -13.14
N TYR A 132 20.64 -24.75 -12.10
CA TYR A 132 20.54 -25.43 -10.81
C TYR A 132 19.40 -26.47 -10.76
N GLY A 133 18.76 -26.76 -11.89
CA GLY A 133 17.69 -27.75 -11.99
C GLY A 133 16.29 -27.20 -11.73
N GLU A 134 15.30 -28.09 -11.74
CA GLU A 134 13.89 -27.75 -11.59
C GLU A 134 13.43 -27.71 -10.13
N ARG A 135 12.49 -26.82 -9.84
CA ARG A 135 11.82 -26.64 -8.55
C ARG A 135 10.47 -27.34 -8.57
N HIS A 136 10.28 -28.28 -7.65
CA HIS A 136 9.02 -29.01 -7.47
C HIS A 136 8.69 -29.19 -5.97
N PRO A 137 7.53 -28.72 -5.48
CA PRO A 137 6.56 -27.86 -6.17
C PRO A 137 7.05 -26.41 -6.31
N ALA A 138 6.55 -25.69 -7.30
CA ALA A 138 6.80 -24.25 -7.44
C ALA A 138 6.07 -23.46 -6.33
N PRO A 139 6.56 -22.27 -5.92
CA PRO A 139 5.88 -21.43 -4.92
C PRO A 139 4.44 -21.12 -5.31
N GLN A 140 4.21 -20.90 -6.61
CA GLN A 140 2.91 -20.56 -7.15
C GLN A 140 1.92 -21.73 -6.99
N GLU A 141 2.38 -22.97 -7.20
CA GLU A 141 1.55 -24.16 -6.97
C GLU A 141 1.16 -24.31 -5.49
N LEU A 142 2.10 -24.05 -4.58
CA LEU A 142 1.81 -24.07 -3.14
C LEU A 142 0.78 -22.99 -2.76
N GLN A 143 0.93 -21.78 -3.30
CA GLN A 143 0.00 -20.68 -3.05
C GLN A 143 -1.39 -20.97 -3.64
N GLU A 144 -1.48 -21.54 -4.85
CA GLU A 144 -2.74 -21.99 -5.44
C GLU A 144 -3.40 -23.08 -4.59
N GLN A 145 -2.64 -24.04 -4.04
CA GLN A 145 -3.18 -25.06 -3.14
C GLN A 145 -3.72 -24.46 -1.85
N VAL A 146 -3.02 -23.47 -1.26
CA VAL A 146 -3.51 -22.72 -0.09
C VAL A 146 -4.84 -22.04 -0.42
N ILE A 147 -4.94 -21.38 -1.58
CA ILE A 147 -6.18 -20.74 -2.04
C ILE A 147 -7.30 -21.76 -2.19
N ASN A 148 -7.05 -22.87 -2.88
CA ASN A 148 -8.05 -23.91 -3.14
C ASN A 148 -8.55 -24.57 -1.85
N LEU A 149 -7.68 -24.74 -0.85
CA LEU A 149 -8.03 -25.36 0.42
C LEU A 149 -8.87 -24.42 1.30
N PHE A 150 -8.51 -23.14 1.35
CA PHE A 150 -8.99 -22.22 2.38
C PHE A 150 -9.98 -21.15 1.89
N ARG A 151 -9.95 -20.73 0.61
CA ARG A 151 -10.86 -19.70 0.10
C ARG A 151 -12.09 -20.30 -0.58
N LYS A 152 -13.27 -20.15 0.05
CA LYS A 152 -14.56 -20.65 -0.45
C LYS A 152 -15.65 -19.55 -0.42
N PRO A 153 -16.24 -19.15 -1.57
CA PRO A 153 -15.91 -19.55 -2.95
C PRO A 153 -14.51 -19.09 -3.38
N ARG A 154 -13.97 -19.69 -4.46
CA ARG A 154 -12.62 -19.39 -4.99
C ARG A 154 -12.43 -17.91 -5.30
N LEU A 155 -13.41 -17.27 -5.93
CA LEU A 155 -13.39 -15.82 -6.12
C LEU A 155 -13.95 -15.17 -4.85
N PRO A 156 -13.26 -14.18 -4.26
CA PRO A 156 -13.81 -13.48 -3.11
C PRO A 156 -15.07 -12.71 -3.50
N THR A 157 -15.99 -12.55 -2.54
CA THR A 157 -17.21 -11.76 -2.71
C THR A 157 -17.00 -10.28 -2.44
N GLN A 158 -15.82 -9.90 -1.91
CA GLN A 158 -15.40 -8.53 -1.66
C GLN A 158 -13.86 -8.48 -1.62
N VAL A 159 -13.29 -7.38 -2.12
CA VAL A 159 -11.85 -7.10 -2.00
C VAL A 159 -11.63 -5.81 -1.22
N ASN A 160 -10.72 -5.84 -0.25
CA ASN A 160 -10.27 -4.67 0.48
C ASN A 160 -8.84 -4.34 0.05
N LEU A 161 -8.52 -3.07 -0.18
CA LEU A 161 -7.21 -2.62 -0.61
C LEU A 161 -6.69 -1.59 0.37
N VAL A 162 -5.49 -1.81 0.91
CA VAL A 162 -4.80 -0.89 1.80
C VAL A 162 -3.48 -0.51 1.15
N GLY A 163 -3.17 0.77 1.07
CA GLY A 163 -1.89 1.16 0.49
C GLY A 163 -1.43 2.56 0.87
N TRP A 164 -0.12 2.70 1.00
CA TRP A 164 0.55 3.96 1.29
C TRP A 164 1.38 4.42 0.09
N SER A 165 1.46 5.73 -0.18
CA SER A 165 2.34 6.28 -1.21
C SER A 165 2.02 5.69 -2.60
N ARG A 166 3.04 5.15 -3.29
CA ARG A 166 2.83 4.39 -4.52
C ARG A 166 1.99 3.12 -4.32
N GLY A 167 2.00 2.51 -3.15
CA GLY A 167 1.09 1.41 -2.80
C GLY A 167 -0.38 1.85 -2.80
N GLY A 168 -0.67 3.09 -2.35
CA GLY A 168 -2.01 3.66 -2.45
C GLY A 168 -2.50 3.83 -3.88
N ILE A 169 -1.60 4.18 -4.81
CA ILE A 169 -1.93 4.20 -6.25
C ILE A 169 -2.04 2.79 -6.83
N SER A 170 -1.29 1.79 -6.33
CA SER A 170 -1.50 0.38 -6.69
C SER A 170 -2.92 -0.06 -6.35
N CYS A 171 -3.50 0.41 -5.25
CA CYS A 171 -4.91 0.18 -4.93
C CYS A 171 -5.83 0.72 -6.04
N HIS A 172 -5.57 1.94 -6.54
CA HIS A 172 -6.36 2.52 -7.63
C HIS A 172 -6.24 1.68 -8.91
N MET A 173 -5.02 1.33 -9.29
CA MET A 173 -4.74 0.53 -10.48
C MET A 173 -5.40 -0.85 -10.40
N LEU A 174 -5.31 -1.54 -9.26
CA LEU A 174 -5.92 -2.85 -9.08
C LEU A 174 -7.45 -2.77 -9.09
N ALA A 175 -8.06 -1.78 -8.44
CA ALA A 175 -9.51 -1.60 -8.46
C ALA A 175 -10.04 -1.41 -9.90
N ASN A 176 -9.33 -0.62 -10.71
CA ASN A 176 -9.66 -0.41 -12.11
C ASN A 176 -9.40 -1.66 -12.98
N ALA A 177 -8.30 -2.39 -12.73
CA ALA A 177 -8.02 -3.66 -13.41
C ALA A 177 -9.12 -4.70 -13.11
N MET A 178 -9.59 -4.78 -11.86
CA MET A 178 -10.72 -5.63 -11.48
C MET A 178 -12.01 -5.22 -12.19
N ALA A 179 -12.28 -3.91 -12.34
CA ALA A 179 -13.45 -3.42 -13.06
C ALA A 179 -13.45 -3.79 -14.55
N GLN A 180 -12.27 -3.99 -15.14
CA GLN A 180 -12.08 -4.39 -16.53
C GLN A 180 -12.00 -5.92 -16.71
N ASP A 181 -11.71 -6.69 -15.66
CA ASP A 181 -11.64 -8.15 -15.73
C ASP A 181 -13.06 -8.77 -15.71
N PRO A 182 -13.42 -9.58 -16.71
CA PRO A 182 -14.77 -10.16 -16.81
C PRO A 182 -15.21 -11.02 -15.61
N GLU A 183 -14.26 -11.67 -14.90
CA GLU A 183 -14.53 -12.49 -13.72
C GLU A 183 -14.64 -11.66 -12.44
N LEU A 184 -14.04 -10.46 -12.40
CA LEU A 184 -13.93 -9.63 -11.20
C LEU A 184 -14.72 -8.31 -11.24
N GLN A 185 -15.23 -7.89 -12.39
CA GLN A 185 -15.98 -6.64 -12.55
C GLN A 185 -17.18 -6.50 -11.60
N GLY A 186 -17.76 -7.62 -11.16
CA GLY A 186 -18.87 -7.66 -10.21
C GLY A 186 -18.46 -7.69 -8.73
N VAL A 187 -17.16 -7.82 -8.42
CA VAL A 187 -16.65 -7.89 -7.05
C VAL A 187 -16.49 -6.48 -6.50
N PRO A 188 -17.20 -6.11 -5.42
CA PRO A 188 -17.07 -4.80 -4.80
C PRO A 188 -15.69 -4.62 -4.15
N VAL A 189 -15.18 -3.39 -4.24
CA VAL A 189 -13.87 -3.00 -3.70
C VAL A 189 -14.04 -1.91 -2.64
N ASN A 190 -13.34 -2.05 -1.51
CA ASN A 190 -13.14 -0.97 -0.53
C ASN A 190 -11.66 -0.58 -0.50
N ILE A 191 -11.36 0.70 -0.38
CA ILE A 191 -9.99 1.21 -0.39
C ILE A 191 -9.72 2.04 0.86
N PHE A 192 -8.64 1.71 1.58
CA PHE A 192 -8.02 2.56 2.60
C PHE A 192 -6.67 3.07 2.06
N ALA A 193 -6.62 4.33 1.65
CA ALA A 193 -5.44 4.93 1.05
C ALA A 193 -4.77 5.89 2.02
N ILE A 194 -3.44 5.80 2.12
CA ILE A 194 -2.61 6.67 2.95
C ILE A 194 -1.70 7.46 2.01
N ASP A 195 -1.99 8.75 1.89
CA ASP A 195 -1.24 9.71 1.09
C ASP A 195 -0.78 9.16 -0.29
N PRO A 196 -1.70 8.72 -1.16
CA PRO A 196 -1.37 8.09 -2.43
C PRO A 196 -0.60 9.06 -3.34
N VAL A 197 0.62 8.69 -3.74
CA VAL A 197 1.53 9.54 -4.52
C VAL A 197 2.01 8.77 -5.75
N PRO A 198 1.75 9.25 -6.98
CA PRO A 198 2.15 8.55 -8.19
C PRO A 198 3.58 8.84 -8.63
N GLY A 199 4.19 9.91 -8.12
CA GLY A 199 5.45 10.43 -8.62
C GLY A 199 5.29 11.27 -9.89
N VAL A 200 6.39 11.89 -10.32
CA VAL A 200 6.38 12.84 -11.45
C VAL A 200 6.01 12.14 -12.76
N GLY A 201 4.99 12.66 -13.46
CA GLY A 201 4.61 12.20 -14.80
C GLY A 201 3.70 10.96 -14.84
N ASN A 202 3.23 10.47 -13.69
CA ASN A 202 2.48 9.23 -13.55
C ASN A 202 0.97 9.45 -13.33
N LEU A 203 0.34 10.31 -14.14
CA LEU A 203 -1.08 10.72 -14.00
C LEU A 203 -2.02 10.03 -15.01
N GLN A 204 -1.71 8.80 -15.39
CA GLN A 204 -2.58 7.99 -16.25
C GLN A 204 -3.93 7.74 -15.57
N SER A 205 -4.99 7.58 -16.37
CA SER A 205 -6.38 7.52 -15.88
C SER A 205 -6.59 6.46 -14.81
N GLU A 206 -5.98 5.29 -14.94
CA GLU A 206 -6.07 4.17 -14.00
C GLU A 206 -5.45 4.45 -12.61
N ARG A 207 -4.68 5.55 -12.49
CA ARG A 207 -4.03 6.00 -11.25
C ARG A 207 -4.78 7.14 -10.57
N VAL A 208 -5.56 7.91 -11.35
CA VAL A 208 -6.24 9.14 -10.90
C VAL A 208 -7.76 9.08 -10.99
N SER A 209 -8.34 7.94 -11.37
CA SER A 209 -9.77 7.72 -11.37
C SER A 209 -10.12 6.35 -10.78
N LEU A 210 -11.34 6.18 -10.30
CA LEU A 210 -11.85 4.92 -9.76
C LEU A 210 -13.20 4.56 -10.38
N ALA A 211 -13.29 3.32 -10.85
CA ALA A 211 -14.51 2.74 -11.41
C ALA A 211 -15.60 2.46 -10.36
N SER A 212 -16.81 2.14 -10.86
CA SER A 212 -18.03 1.96 -10.03
C SER A 212 -18.06 0.70 -9.18
N ASN A 213 -17.09 -0.21 -9.32
CA ASN A 213 -16.92 -1.34 -8.42
C ASN A 213 -16.40 -0.91 -7.03
N VAL A 214 -15.79 0.28 -6.92
CA VAL A 214 -15.36 0.84 -5.63
C VAL A 214 -16.56 1.36 -4.86
N ARG A 215 -16.86 0.73 -3.72
CA ARG A 215 -17.99 1.07 -2.85
C ARG A 215 -17.64 2.09 -1.79
N GLU A 216 -16.44 2.00 -1.25
CA GLU A 216 -15.96 2.90 -0.21
C GLU A 216 -14.49 3.26 -0.44
N TYR A 217 -14.18 4.54 -0.28
CA TYR A 217 -12.83 5.09 -0.29
C TYR A 217 -12.60 5.91 0.98
N VAL A 218 -11.65 5.48 1.80
CA VAL A 218 -11.20 6.20 2.98
C VAL A 218 -9.77 6.63 2.73
N GLY A 219 -9.53 7.94 2.72
CA GLY A 219 -8.22 8.52 2.42
C GLY A 219 -7.71 9.39 3.55
N PHE A 220 -6.51 9.10 4.06
CA PHE A 220 -5.78 9.98 4.98
C PHE A 220 -4.60 10.62 4.26
N TYR A 221 -4.49 11.94 4.32
CA TYR A 221 -3.53 12.70 3.50
C TYR A 221 -2.64 13.61 4.34
N SER A 222 -1.35 13.65 4.01
CA SER A 222 -0.37 14.47 4.73
C SER A 222 -0.54 15.95 4.37
N ARG A 223 -0.77 16.82 5.35
CA ARG A 223 -0.95 18.26 5.10
C ARG A 223 0.37 18.98 4.88
N ASP A 224 1.43 18.55 5.56
CA ASP A 224 2.68 19.34 5.68
C ASP A 224 3.81 18.84 4.75
N GLU A 225 3.53 17.86 3.88
CA GLU A 225 4.47 17.42 2.84
C GLU A 225 4.63 18.46 1.71
N ARG A 226 5.87 18.72 1.28
CA ARG A 226 6.22 19.67 0.21
C ARG A 226 7.26 19.14 -0.78
N SER A 227 7.75 17.92 -0.63
CA SER A 227 8.78 17.37 -1.52
C SER A 227 8.32 17.38 -2.98
N ARG A 228 9.19 17.81 -3.90
CA ARG A 228 8.88 17.79 -5.33
C ARG A 228 8.64 16.36 -5.81
N GLY A 229 7.52 16.14 -6.49
CA GLY A 229 7.07 14.81 -6.94
C GLY A 229 6.23 14.06 -5.91
N PHE A 230 5.91 14.69 -4.78
CA PHE A 230 5.03 14.14 -3.75
C PHE A 230 3.64 14.77 -3.76
N ALA A 231 3.21 15.40 -4.85
CA ALA A 231 1.80 15.73 -5.02
C ALA A 231 0.92 14.47 -4.91
N CYS A 232 0.04 14.42 -3.90
CA CYS A 232 -0.83 13.28 -3.68
C CYS A 232 -2.01 13.29 -4.66
N VAL A 233 -2.73 12.17 -4.76
CA VAL A 233 -3.89 11.99 -5.64
C VAL A 233 -5.16 11.76 -4.82
N VAL A 234 -6.13 12.64 -4.99
CA VAL A 234 -7.54 12.34 -4.68
C VAL A 234 -8.18 11.93 -6.00
N PRO A 235 -8.52 10.66 -6.22
CA PRO A 235 -8.98 10.22 -7.53
C PRO A 235 -10.37 10.79 -7.86
N SER A 236 -10.71 10.85 -9.14
CA SER A 236 -12.09 11.04 -9.57
C SER A 236 -12.89 9.77 -9.27
N PHE A 237 -14.02 9.91 -8.59
CA PHE A 237 -14.86 8.79 -8.19
C PHE A 237 -16.05 8.59 -9.13
N ALA A 238 -16.36 7.33 -9.45
CA ALA A 238 -17.64 7.00 -10.07
C ALA A 238 -18.82 7.31 -9.13
N PRO A 239 -20.02 7.63 -9.66
CA PRO A 239 -21.19 7.86 -8.82
C PRO A 239 -21.53 6.67 -7.92
N GLY A 240 -21.88 6.95 -6.68
CA GLY A 240 -22.27 5.94 -5.69
C GLY A 240 -21.14 5.40 -4.82
N THR A 241 -19.88 5.79 -5.06
CA THR A 241 -18.79 5.54 -4.12
C THR A 241 -18.98 6.42 -2.88
N ARG A 242 -18.91 5.81 -1.69
CA ARG A 242 -18.81 6.53 -0.42
C ARG A 242 -17.38 7.01 -0.23
N VAL A 243 -17.18 8.30 0.03
CA VAL A 243 -15.85 8.89 0.08
C VAL A 243 -15.65 9.65 1.39
N CYS A 244 -14.63 9.25 2.16
CA CYS A 244 -14.21 9.92 3.39
C CYS A 244 -12.75 10.36 3.24
N LEU A 245 -12.48 11.66 3.30
CA LEU A 245 -11.15 12.22 3.15
C LEU A 245 -10.77 13.02 4.39
N TYR A 246 -9.60 12.72 4.96
CA TYR A 246 -9.13 13.34 6.19
C TYR A 246 -7.70 13.87 6.01
N PRO A 247 -7.48 15.18 6.25
CA PRO A 247 -6.14 15.72 6.32
C PRO A 247 -5.51 15.37 7.67
N MET A 248 -4.22 15.05 7.70
CA MET A 248 -3.45 14.83 8.92
C MET A 248 -2.20 15.72 8.96
N PRO A 249 -1.87 16.33 10.12
CA PRO A 249 -0.59 17.00 10.31
C PRO A 249 0.60 16.07 10.05
N GLY A 250 1.69 16.65 9.57
CA GLY A 250 2.94 15.96 9.31
C GLY A 250 3.18 15.62 7.84
N ARG A 251 4.31 14.97 7.58
CA ARG A 251 4.82 14.63 6.24
C ARG A 251 4.40 13.24 5.78
N HIS A 252 4.81 12.88 4.57
CA HIS A 252 4.39 11.65 3.89
C HIS A 252 4.51 10.38 4.74
N ALA A 253 5.63 10.18 5.44
CA ALA A 253 5.87 8.99 6.26
C ALA A 253 5.34 9.14 7.70
N THR A 254 4.96 10.34 8.14
CA THR A 254 4.39 10.56 9.48
C THR A 254 3.09 9.79 9.66
N LEU A 255 2.27 9.72 8.62
CA LEU A 255 0.99 9.02 8.62
C LEU A 255 1.12 7.49 8.74
N VAL A 256 2.28 6.92 8.39
CA VAL A 256 2.55 5.47 8.51
C VAL A 256 3.49 5.13 9.66
N GLY A 257 3.73 6.07 10.57
CA GLY A 257 4.45 5.79 11.82
C GLY A 257 5.89 6.31 11.89
N ASN A 258 6.37 7.14 10.96
CA ASN A 258 7.62 7.86 11.19
C ASN A 258 7.37 9.08 12.10
N ALA A 259 7.77 8.96 13.37
CA ALA A 259 7.49 9.97 14.40
C ALA A 259 8.65 10.95 14.64
N SER A 260 9.62 11.03 13.74
CA SER A 260 10.73 12.00 13.84
C SER A 260 10.24 13.45 13.68
N VAL A 261 11.09 14.40 14.07
CA VAL A 261 10.77 15.83 13.99
C VAL A 261 10.67 16.33 12.54
N ASP A 262 11.41 15.71 11.62
CA ASP A 262 11.39 16.02 10.19
C ASP A 262 10.45 15.09 9.40
N GLY A 263 9.85 14.09 10.06
CA GLY A 263 8.93 13.12 9.45
C GLY A 263 9.59 12.12 8.50
N ALA A 264 10.93 11.96 8.55
CA ALA A 264 11.70 11.06 7.68
C ALA A 264 12.90 10.39 8.37
N GLY A 265 13.45 11.03 9.39
CA GLY A 265 14.64 10.57 10.12
C GLY A 265 14.30 9.71 11.33
N ASP A 266 15.21 9.73 12.30
CA ASP A 266 15.10 8.99 13.54
C ASP A 266 14.33 9.77 14.61
N GLY A 267 13.63 9.05 15.48
CA GLY A 267 13.02 9.62 16.69
C GLY A 267 11.55 9.29 16.87
N LYS A 268 11.06 9.55 18.08
CA LYS A 268 9.68 9.25 18.52
C LYS A 268 9.06 10.46 19.19
N VAL A 269 8.92 11.55 18.43
CA VAL A 269 8.50 12.86 18.93
C VAL A 269 7.04 13.20 18.54
N LEU A 270 6.61 12.82 17.34
CA LEU A 270 5.31 13.18 16.76
C LEU A 270 4.57 11.91 16.32
N VAL A 271 4.02 11.18 17.29
CA VAL A 271 3.48 9.82 17.09
C VAL A 271 2.00 9.82 16.70
N GLU A 272 1.29 10.91 17.00
CA GLU A 272 -0.17 11.02 16.99
C GLU A 272 -0.79 10.81 15.60
N PRO A 273 -0.27 11.39 14.49
CA PRO A 273 -0.86 11.16 13.17
C PRO A 273 -0.88 9.68 12.80
N GLY A 274 0.25 8.97 13.02
CA GLY A 274 0.35 7.54 12.73
C GLY A 274 -0.59 6.68 13.60
N LEU A 275 -0.78 7.05 14.87
CA LEU A 275 -1.73 6.36 15.78
C LEU A 275 -3.17 6.48 15.30
N ILE A 276 -3.60 7.69 14.92
CA ILE A 276 -4.96 7.95 14.45
C ILE A 276 -5.22 7.22 13.13
N VAL A 277 -4.29 7.32 12.17
CA VAL A 277 -4.43 6.65 10.87
C VAL A 277 -4.46 5.13 11.06
N ARG A 278 -3.61 4.56 11.92
CA ARG A 278 -3.63 3.14 12.26
C ARG A 278 -4.95 2.70 12.84
N HIS A 279 -5.44 3.42 13.84
CA HIS A 279 -6.71 3.11 14.49
C HIS A 279 -7.86 3.05 13.46
N PHE A 280 -7.97 4.04 12.58
CA PHE A 280 -9.04 4.04 11.59
C PHE A 280 -8.84 3.02 10.46
N ALA A 281 -7.60 2.67 10.12
CA ALA A 281 -7.34 1.54 9.23
C ALA A 281 -7.87 0.23 9.83
N GLU A 282 -7.59 -0.01 11.11
CA GLU A 282 -8.07 -1.18 11.85
C GLU A 282 -9.62 -1.20 11.95
N VAL A 283 -10.24 -0.05 12.27
CA VAL A 283 -11.70 0.09 12.33
C VAL A 283 -12.36 -0.20 10.97
N CYS A 284 -11.84 0.39 9.90
CA CYS A 284 -12.36 0.16 8.55
C CYS A 284 -12.20 -1.30 8.12
N LEU A 285 -11.02 -1.89 8.32
CA LEU A 285 -10.75 -3.29 7.97
C LEU A 285 -11.65 -4.26 8.75
N ALA A 286 -11.82 -4.05 10.05
CA ALA A 286 -12.73 -4.84 10.88
C ALA A 286 -14.18 -4.75 10.37
N ARG A 287 -14.66 -3.54 10.07
CA ARG A 287 -15.99 -3.31 9.48
C ARG A 287 -16.13 -3.97 8.10
N TRP A 288 -15.06 -4.02 7.32
CA TRP A 288 -15.01 -4.70 6.03
C TRP A 288 -14.80 -6.22 6.12
N GLY A 289 -14.84 -6.79 7.33
CA GLY A 289 -14.83 -8.23 7.56
C GLY A 289 -13.44 -8.86 7.73
N VAL A 290 -12.40 -8.06 7.94
CA VAL A 290 -11.05 -8.55 8.27
C VAL A 290 -10.96 -8.81 9.77
N GLN A 291 -10.27 -9.89 10.14
CA GLN A 291 -9.95 -10.19 11.53
C GLN A 291 -8.49 -9.81 11.77
N LEU A 292 -8.27 -8.78 12.58
CA LEU A 292 -6.95 -8.29 12.96
C LEU A 292 -6.67 -8.65 14.42
N ASP A 293 -5.42 -8.95 14.76
CA ASP A 293 -4.93 -8.92 16.14
C ASP A 293 -4.23 -7.59 16.44
N GLN A 294 -3.84 -7.40 17.71
CA GLN A 294 -3.05 -6.25 18.18
C GLN A 294 -3.58 -4.87 17.75
N CYS A 295 -4.90 -4.71 17.60
CA CYS A 295 -5.50 -3.42 17.30
C CYS A 295 -5.27 -2.42 18.44
N LEU A 296 -5.10 -1.14 18.11
CA LEU A 296 -4.94 -0.05 19.08
C LEU A 296 -6.21 0.15 19.93
N GLY A 297 -7.38 0.05 19.30
CA GLY A 297 -8.68 0.17 20.00
C GLY A 297 -8.88 1.50 20.73
N LEU A 298 -8.44 2.62 20.13
CA LEU A 298 -8.59 3.95 20.72
C LEU A 298 -10.07 4.32 20.93
N ASP A 299 -10.40 4.89 22.08
CA ASP A 299 -11.72 5.48 22.34
C ASP A 299 -11.79 6.97 21.93
N ASP A 300 -13.00 7.54 21.95
CA ASP A 300 -13.24 8.95 21.59
C ASP A 300 -12.39 9.94 22.43
N SER A 301 -12.12 9.62 23.70
CA SER A 301 -11.32 10.46 24.59
C SER A 301 -9.84 10.41 24.22
N GLN A 302 -9.33 9.23 23.89
CA GLN A 302 -7.95 9.04 23.44
C GLN A 302 -7.72 9.70 22.07
N LEU A 303 -8.67 9.53 21.14
CA LEU A 303 -8.64 10.22 19.85
C LEU A 303 -8.60 11.74 20.02
N MET A 304 -9.47 12.30 20.87
CA MET A 304 -9.47 13.73 21.15
C MET A 304 -8.16 14.19 21.79
N ALA A 305 -7.59 13.42 22.72
CA ALA A 305 -6.30 13.73 23.33
C ALA A 305 -5.16 13.79 22.28
N HIS A 306 -5.15 12.87 21.32
CA HIS A 306 -4.19 12.90 20.21
C HIS A 306 -4.40 14.12 19.30
N HIS A 307 -5.63 14.52 18.99
CA HIS A 307 -5.88 15.76 18.24
C HIS A 307 -5.43 17.02 18.97
N LEU A 308 -5.66 17.10 20.28
CA LEU A 308 -5.17 18.21 21.10
C LEU A 308 -3.64 18.25 21.12
N ALA A 309 -2.98 17.11 21.31
CA ALA A 309 -1.51 17.03 21.25
C ALA A 309 -0.96 17.44 19.88
N MET A 310 -1.64 17.10 18.78
CA MET A 310 -1.25 17.57 17.44
C MET A 310 -1.42 19.08 17.30
N ALA A 311 -2.51 19.65 17.82
CA ALA A 311 -2.75 21.10 17.79
C ALA A 311 -1.71 21.87 18.61
N ASP A 312 -1.33 21.36 19.79
CA ASP A 312 -0.28 21.95 20.64
C ASP A 312 1.12 21.85 19.99
N ALA A 313 1.32 20.89 19.09
CA ALA A 313 2.56 20.69 18.34
C ALA A 313 2.53 21.26 16.91
N GLU A 314 1.52 22.07 16.55
CA GLU A 314 1.30 22.58 15.19
C GLU A 314 2.54 23.24 14.57
N ASP A 315 3.27 24.07 15.34
CA ASP A 315 4.51 24.73 14.88
C ASP A 315 5.57 23.72 14.40
N ARG A 316 5.64 22.53 15.02
CA ARG A 316 6.58 21.47 14.63
C ARG A 316 6.17 20.83 13.31
N TYR A 317 4.88 20.62 13.09
CA TYR A 317 4.37 20.11 11.81
C TYR A 317 4.55 21.15 10.69
N GLN A 318 4.34 22.44 10.98
CA GLN A 318 4.60 23.50 10.01
C GLN A 318 6.09 23.60 9.65
N ALA A 319 6.99 23.39 10.62
CA ALA A 319 8.43 23.34 10.36
C ALA A 319 8.82 22.24 9.37
N MET A 320 8.07 21.12 9.32
CA MET A 320 8.34 20.07 8.33
C MET A 320 8.16 20.52 6.87
N ARG A 321 7.44 21.63 6.61
CA ARG A 321 7.21 22.14 5.24
C ARG A 321 8.49 22.59 4.53
N SER A 322 9.57 22.85 5.26
CA SER A 322 10.89 23.16 4.69
C SER A 322 11.72 21.92 4.35
N GLU A 323 11.29 20.73 4.79
CA GLU A 323 12.00 19.48 4.55
C GLU A 323 11.62 18.85 3.21
N SER A 324 12.54 18.13 2.58
CA SER A 324 12.28 17.48 1.28
C SER A 324 13.03 16.16 1.10
N TYR A 325 12.32 15.14 0.63
CA TYR A 325 12.90 13.86 0.20
C TYR A 325 13.69 13.98 -1.10
N THR A 326 13.39 14.99 -1.93
CA THR A 326 13.99 15.18 -3.26
C THR A 326 14.89 16.40 -3.34
N VAL A 327 15.26 16.99 -2.19
CA VAL A 327 16.03 18.23 -2.05
C VAL A 327 15.28 19.49 -2.56
N LEU A 328 14.22 19.33 -3.36
CA LEU A 328 13.39 20.41 -3.89
C LEU A 328 11.99 20.35 -3.29
N THR A 329 11.36 21.50 -3.11
CA THR A 329 9.96 21.59 -2.68
C THR A 329 9.03 22.02 -3.84
N GLU A 330 7.74 21.74 -3.71
CA GLU A 330 6.67 22.14 -4.61
C GLU A 330 5.38 22.49 -3.85
N GLY A 331 4.48 23.20 -4.53
CA GLY A 331 3.27 23.76 -3.91
C GLY A 331 3.49 25.17 -3.39
N GLU A 332 2.54 25.64 -2.59
CA GLU A 332 2.62 26.92 -1.91
C GLU A 332 3.24 26.74 -0.51
N MET A 333 3.73 27.85 0.08
CA MET A 333 4.32 27.82 1.42
C MET A 333 3.35 27.23 2.44
N ASP A 334 2.09 27.62 2.37
CA ASP A 334 1.06 27.22 3.33
C ASP A 334 0.11 26.14 2.82
N ASP A 335 0.24 25.72 1.56
CA ASP A 335 -0.68 24.76 0.96
C ASP A 335 0.02 23.74 0.05
N ARG A 336 -0.30 22.47 0.26
CA ARG A 336 0.31 21.36 -0.49
C ARG A 336 -0.29 21.29 -1.88
N LEU A 337 0.50 20.84 -2.84
CA LEU A 337 0.01 20.49 -4.16
C LEU A 337 -0.70 19.13 -4.17
N VAL A 338 -1.86 19.04 -4.81
CA VAL A 338 -2.62 17.80 -4.98
C VAL A 338 -3.15 17.66 -6.40
N HIS A 339 -3.32 16.43 -6.84
CA HIS A 339 -4.06 16.06 -8.04
C HIS A 339 -5.46 15.58 -7.62
N CYS A 340 -6.49 16.35 -7.99
CA CYS A 340 -7.89 15.94 -7.86
C CYS A 340 -8.35 15.40 -9.21
N GLY A 341 -8.31 14.08 -9.36
CA GLY A 341 -8.34 13.45 -10.67
C GLY A 341 -7.16 13.89 -11.52
N GLU A 342 -7.45 14.31 -12.76
CA GLU A 342 -6.45 14.87 -13.67
C GLU A 342 -6.12 16.35 -13.36
N ALA A 343 -6.95 17.03 -12.58
CA ALA A 343 -6.78 18.45 -12.29
C ALA A 343 -5.77 18.68 -11.16
N ARG A 344 -4.83 19.59 -11.40
CA ARG A 344 -3.90 20.07 -10.38
C ARG A 344 -4.55 21.18 -9.57
N THR A 345 -4.53 21.09 -8.25
CA THR A 345 -5.10 22.09 -7.33
C THR A 345 -4.32 22.16 -6.01
N ASN A 346 -4.79 22.99 -5.09
CA ASN A 346 -4.24 23.10 -3.74
C ASN A 346 -5.01 22.17 -2.78
N PHE A 347 -4.30 21.61 -1.82
CA PHE A 347 -4.79 20.62 -0.87
C PHE A 347 -6.00 21.11 -0.09
N SER A 348 -5.95 22.33 0.45
CA SER A 348 -7.07 22.91 1.20
C SER A 348 -8.36 23.13 0.39
N LYS A 349 -8.27 23.13 -0.94
CA LYS A 349 -9.40 23.34 -1.86
C LYS A 349 -10.12 22.07 -2.24
N VAL A 350 -9.64 20.89 -1.80
CA VAL A 350 -10.30 19.62 -2.09
C VAL A 350 -11.40 19.37 -1.06
N CYS A 351 -12.60 19.85 -1.40
CA CYS A 351 -13.83 19.74 -0.62
C CYS A 351 -15.03 19.50 -1.55
N GLY A 352 -16.14 18.99 -1.04
CA GLY A 352 -17.36 18.82 -1.83
C GLY A 352 -18.47 18.03 -1.13
N GLU A 353 -19.70 18.19 -1.64
CA GLU A 353 -20.89 17.50 -1.14
C GLU A 353 -20.84 15.96 -1.29
N GLY A 354 -19.96 15.46 -2.16
CA GLY A 354 -19.73 14.03 -2.35
C GLY A 354 -18.79 13.40 -1.32
N TYR A 355 -18.25 14.20 -0.39
CA TYR A 355 -17.35 13.75 0.66
C TYR A 355 -18.04 13.80 2.03
N ASP A 356 -17.61 12.91 2.91
CA ASP A 356 -18.02 12.87 4.31
C ASP A 356 -16.77 12.76 5.20
N PRO A 357 -16.28 13.87 5.79
CA PRO A 357 -16.90 15.20 5.86
C PRO A 357 -16.80 16.01 4.55
N ARG A 358 -17.71 16.98 4.38
CA ARG A 358 -17.80 17.82 3.16
C ARG A 358 -16.58 18.70 2.95
N GLU A 359 -15.97 19.12 4.05
CA GLU A 359 -14.74 19.91 4.09
C GLU A 359 -13.56 19.16 3.44
N GLY A 360 -13.61 17.82 3.39
CA GLY A 360 -12.56 16.98 2.82
C GLY A 360 -11.18 17.34 3.38
N LEU A 361 -10.24 17.63 2.48
CA LEU A 361 -8.87 18.01 2.85
C LEU A 361 -8.73 19.45 3.37
N GLY A 362 -9.78 20.26 3.23
CA GLY A 362 -9.88 21.59 3.82
C GLY A 362 -10.24 21.58 5.31
N LEU A 363 -10.51 20.42 5.91
CA LEU A 363 -10.87 20.30 7.32
C LEU A 363 -9.75 20.82 8.25
N GLN A 364 -10.08 21.75 9.14
CA GLN A 364 -9.12 22.39 10.07
C GLN A 364 -9.37 22.05 11.55
N ARG A 365 -10.52 21.45 11.87
CA ARG A 365 -10.94 21.17 13.25
C ARG A 365 -11.52 19.77 13.32
N TRP A 366 -11.10 19.03 14.33
CA TRP A 366 -11.62 17.70 14.64
C TRP A 366 -12.48 17.77 15.89
N ASP A 367 -13.58 17.05 15.86
CA ASP A 367 -14.49 16.86 16.98
C ASP A 367 -14.94 15.40 17.07
N ALA A 368 -15.72 15.07 18.11
CA ALA A 368 -16.25 13.73 18.34
C ALA A 368 -17.19 13.23 17.22
N THR A 369 -17.52 14.05 16.22
CA THR A 369 -18.38 13.67 15.09
C THR A 369 -17.60 13.45 13.81
N THR A 370 -16.36 13.95 13.71
CA THR A 370 -15.55 13.96 12.49
C THR A 370 -15.37 12.57 11.87
N TYR A 371 -15.21 11.54 12.71
CA TYR A 371 -14.98 10.16 12.26
C TYR A 371 -16.19 9.25 12.40
N LYS A 372 -17.36 9.77 12.80
CA LYS A 372 -18.59 8.96 12.82
C LYS A 372 -18.91 8.25 11.51
N PRO A 373 -18.57 8.78 10.31
CA PRO A 373 -18.71 8.03 9.08
C PRO A 373 -17.86 6.75 9.04
N LEU A 374 -16.74 6.68 9.76
CA LEU A 374 -15.88 5.49 9.76
C LEU A 374 -16.35 4.40 10.73
N CYS A 375 -17.18 4.73 11.71
CA CYS A 375 -17.64 3.82 12.77
C CYS A 375 -18.84 2.96 12.38
#